data_AF-A0A5R9CXQ4-F1
#
_entry.id   AF-A0A5R9CXQ4-F1
#
_cell.length_a   1.000
_cell.length_b   1.000
_cell.length_c   1.000
_cell.angle_alpha   90.00
_cell.angle_beta   90.00
_cell.angle_gamma   90.00
#
_symmetry.space_group_name_H-M   'P 1'
#
loop_
_entity.id
_entity.type
_entity.pdbx_description
1 polymer ?
#
loop_
_entity_poly.entity_id
_entity_poly.type
_entity_poly.pdbx_seq_one_letter_code
_entity_poly.pdbx_strand_id
1 'polypeptide(L)'
;MADTLTNKATELQAEFKKSTQFQELKTAFESIKAEPETYKLFTEFQKLQLSLQQQQMQGQQPADTDIQKAQDMANEVKQNQAIENLMTKEKALNDLLNDVNRIVTQPIIDLYRD
;
A
#
# COMPACT_ATOMS: atom_id res chain seq x y z
N MET A 1 22.59 -8.85 22.03
CA MET A 1 21.28 -9.38 22.43
C MET A 1 20.24 -8.54 21.71
N ALA A 2 19.34 -9.13 20.93
CA ALA A 2 18.22 -8.38 20.38
C ALA A 2 17.35 -7.89 21.54
N ASP A 3 17.06 -6.59 21.55
CA ASP A 3 16.13 -5.96 22.50
C ASP A 3 14.81 -6.75 22.53
N THR A 4 14.23 -6.95 23.71
CA THR A 4 12.93 -7.62 23.90
C THR A 4 11.87 -7.04 22.97
N LEU A 5 11.90 -5.72 22.73
CA LEU A 5 10.98 -5.06 21.81
C LEU A 5 11.18 -5.52 20.35
N THR A 6 12.43 -5.65 19.89
CA THR A 6 12.76 -6.12 18.53
C THR A 6 12.35 -7.59 18.33
N ASN A 7 12.46 -8.43 19.37
CA ASN A 7 11.95 -9.79 19.32
C ASN A 7 10.43 -9.81 19.15
N LYS A 8 9.71 -8.96 19.90
CA LYS A 8 8.25 -8.82 19.76
C LYS A 8 7.83 -8.26 18.41
N ALA A 9 8.59 -7.32 17.83
CA ALA A 9 8.36 -6.85 16.47
C ALA A 9 8.54 -7.98 15.42
N THR A 10 9.50 -8.89 15.65
CA THR A 10 9.70 -10.06 14.79
C THR A 10 8.55 -11.07 14.91
N GLU A 11 8.06 -11.32 16.13
CA GLU A 11 6.84 -12.12 16.34
C GLU A 11 5.62 -11.48 15.65
N LEU A 12 5.44 -10.16 15.80
CA LEU A 12 4.38 -9.41 15.14
C LEU A 12 4.45 -9.52 13.61
N GLN A 13 5.65 -9.46 13.01
CA GLN A 13 5.83 -9.68 11.58
C GLN A 13 5.35 -11.08 11.16
N ALA A 14 5.66 -12.12 11.95
CA ALA A 14 5.27 -13.49 11.66
C ALA A 14 3.74 -13.65 11.73
N GLU A 15 3.08 -13.05 12.74
CA GLU A 15 1.62 -13.06 12.86
C GLU A 15 0.94 -12.21 11.78
N PHE A 16 1.52 -11.06 11.42
CA PHE A 16 1.02 -10.22 10.35
C PHE A 16 0.98 -10.97 9.00
N LYS A 17 2.02 -11.75 8.70
CA LYS A 17 2.03 -12.62 7.51
C LYS A 17 0.93 -13.68 7.55
N LYS A 18 0.43 -14.09 8.71
CA LYS A 18 -0.67 -15.06 8.85
C LYS A 18 -2.05 -14.40 8.87
N SER A 19 -2.12 -13.07 9.01
CA SER A 19 -3.38 -12.34 9.05
C SER A 19 -4.21 -12.57 7.79
N THR A 20 -5.53 -12.60 7.95
CA THR A 20 -6.47 -12.73 6.83
C THR A 20 -6.24 -11.63 5.79
N GLN A 21 -6.03 -10.40 6.23
CA GLN A 21 -5.81 -9.24 5.37
C GLN A 21 -4.57 -9.42 4.48
N PHE A 22 -3.46 -9.91 5.04
CA PHE A 22 -2.25 -10.16 4.25
C PHE A 22 -2.44 -11.31 3.26
N GLN A 23 -3.10 -12.40 3.68
CA GLN A 23 -3.36 -13.54 2.80
C GLN A 23 -4.29 -13.15 1.64
N GLU A 24 -5.35 -12.39 1.91
CA GLU A 24 -6.26 -11.89 0.88
C GLU A 24 -5.57 -10.95 -0.10
N LEU A 25 -4.71 -10.04 0.39
CA LEU A 25 -3.91 -9.18 -0.47
C LEU A 25 -2.97 -10.00 -1.36
N LYS A 26 -2.28 -10.99 -0.78
CA LYS A 26 -1.38 -11.88 -1.51
C LYS A 26 -2.11 -12.62 -2.62
N THR A 27 -3.28 -13.19 -2.34
CA THR A 27 -4.09 -13.90 -3.35
C THR A 27 -4.57 -12.95 -4.46
N ALA A 28 -5.04 -11.76 -4.12
CA ALA A 28 -5.45 -10.76 -5.12
C ALA A 28 -4.28 -10.36 -6.04
N PHE A 29 -3.08 -10.21 -5.46
CA PHE A 29 -1.87 -9.89 -6.21
C PHE A 29 -1.40 -11.03 -7.12
N GLU A 30 -1.47 -12.27 -6.65
CA GLU A 30 -1.18 -13.46 -7.46
C GLU A 30 -2.15 -13.59 -8.64
N SER A 31 -3.44 -13.29 -8.42
CA SER A 31 -4.45 -13.27 -9.49
C SER A 31 -4.14 -12.23 -10.56
N ILE A 32 -3.69 -11.02 -10.18
CA ILE A 32 -3.30 -9.99 -11.15
C ILE A 32 -2.05 -10.45 -11.92
N LYS A 33 -1.06 -11.03 -11.25
CA LYS A 33 0.16 -11.53 -11.89
C LYS A 33 -0.08 -12.62 -12.92
N ALA A 34 -1.12 -13.43 -12.72
CA ALA A 34 -1.52 -14.47 -13.66
C ALA A 34 -2.12 -13.90 -14.96
N GLU A 35 -2.55 -12.63 -14.96
CA GLU A 35 -3.19 -11.95 -16.08
C GLU A 35 -2.25 -10.87 -16.68
N PRO A 36 -1.53 -11.16 -17.78
CA PRO A 36 -0.45 -10.29 -18.27
C PRO A 36 -0.87 -8.85 -18.56
N GLU A 37 -2.05 -8.65 -19.16
CA GLU A 37 -2.57 -7.32 -19.50
C GLU A 37 -2.90 -6.51 -18.23
N THR A 38 -3.56 -7.16 -17.27
CA THR A 38 -3.91 -6.56 -15.98
C THR A 38 -2.67 -6.24 -15.15
N TYR A 39 -1.67 -7.14 -15.13
CA TYR A 39 -0.40 -6.89 -14.46
C TYR A 39 0.39 -5.74 -15.11
N LYS A 40 0.35 -5.64 -16.44
CA LYS A 40 0.96 -4.53 -17.18
C LYS A 40 0.30 -3.20 -16.81
N LEU A 41 -1.02 -3.12 -16.86
CA LEU A 41 -1.77 -1.91 -16.46
C LEU A 41 -1.45 -1.49 -15.02
N PHE A 42 -1.45 -2.45 -14.09
CA PHE A 42 -1.11 -2.21 -12.69
C PHE A 42 0.33 -1.67 -12.51
N THR A 43 1.31 -2.28 -13.18
CA THR A 43 2.71 -1.85 -13.05
C THR A 43 2.99 -0.50 -13.72
N GLU A 44 2.30 -0.18 -14.82
CA GLU A 44 2.35 1.15 -15.44
C GLU A 44 1.76 2.21 -14.50
N PHE A 45 0.63 1.91 -13.85
CA PHE A 45 0.01 2.79 -12.87
C PHE A 45 0.93 3.08 -11.67
N GLN A 46 1.56 2.05 -11.11
CA GLN A 46 2.52 2.22 -10.00
C GLN A 46 3.71 3.11 -10.40
N LYS A 47 4.27 2.90 -11.60
CA LYS A 47 5.38 3.71 -12.10
C LYS A 47 4.98 5.18 -12.26
N LEU A 48 3.78 5.42 -12.80
CA LEU A 48 3.26 6.77 -12.97
C LEU A 48 3.05 7.46 -11.63
N GLN A 49 2.42 6.77 -10.67
CA GLN A 49 2.23 7.29 -9.31
C GLN A 49 3.56 7.67 -8.65
N LEU A 50 4.58 6.82 -8.76
CA LEU A 50 5.90 7.09 -8.21
C LEU A 50 6.57 8.29 -8.89
N SER A 51 6.47 8.39 -10.22
CA SER A 51 6.99 9.53 -10.98
C SER A 51 6.38 10.85 -10.52
N LEU A 52 5.05 10.89 -10.41
CA LEU A 52 4.33 12.07 -9.94
C LEU A 52 4.71 12.45 -8.50
N GLN A 53 4.82 11.47 -7.62
CA GLN A 53 5.26 11.69 -6.23
C GLN A 53 6.68 12.26 -6.19
N GLN A 54 7.60 11.74 -7.01
CA GLN A 54 8.97 12.25 -7.10
C GLN A 54 9.04 13.68 -7.61
N GLN A 55 8.24 14.03 -8.63
CA GLN A 55 8.14 15.41 -9.11
C GLN A 55 7.65 16.35 -8.01
N GLN A 56 6.58 15.95 -7.30
CA GLN A 56 6.05 16.73 -6.18
C GLN A 56 7.09 16.92 -5.06
N MET A 57 7.85 15.88 -4.70
CA MET A 57 8.92 15.97 -3.71
C MET A 57 10.06 16.91 -4.14
N GLN A 58 10.34 16.99 -5.45
CA GLN A 58 11.33 17.90 -6.02
C GLN A 58 10.81 19.34 -6.17
N GLY A 59 9.55 19.61 -5.79
CA GLY A 59 8.90 20.90 -6.00
C GLY A 59 8.59 21.20 -7.46
N GLN A 60 8.62 20.20 -8.34
CA GLN A 60 8.29 20.33 -9.75
C GLN A 60 6.79 20.08 -9.93
N GLN A 61 6.10 20.98 -10.62
CA GLN A 61 4.75 20.70 -11.09
C GLN A 61 4.82 19.67 -12.22
N PRO A 62 4.05 18.56 -12.13
CA PRO A 62 3.87 17.65 -13.26
C PRO A 62 3.34 18.41 -14.47
N ALA A 63 3.75 18.04 -15.68
CA ALA A 63 3.21 18.64 -16.89
C ALA A 63 1.74 18.29 -17.05
N ASP A 64 0.95 19.16 -17.68
CA ASP A 64 -0.48 18.89 -17.93
C ASP A 64 -0.71 17.57 -18.70
N THR A 65 0.22 17.22 -19.59
CA THR A 65 0.21 15.94 -20.32
C THR A 65 0.38 14.73 -19.39
N ASP A 66 1.19 14.86 -18.34
CA ASP A 66 1.41 13.79 -17.36
C ASP A 66 0.20 13.65 -16.44
N ILE A 67 -0.44 14.77 -16.09
CA ILE A 67 -1.69 14.80 -15.32
C ILE A 67 -2.81 14.12 -16.12
N GLN A 68 -2.96 14.45 -17.40
CA GLN A 68 -3.98 13.84 -18.26
C GLN A 68 -3.76 12.33 -18.37
N LYS A 69 -2.52 11.90 -18.64
CA LYS A 69 -2.15 10.48 -18.70
C LYS A 69 -2.46 9.76 -17.37
N ALA A 70 -2.25 10.42 -16.24
CA ALA A 70 -2.57 9.86 -14.93
C ALA A 70 -4.07 9.70 -14.70
N GLN A 71 -4.88 10.66 -15.15
CA GLN A 71 -6.33 10.56 -15.07
C GLN A 71 -6.87 9.41 -15.93
N ASP A 72 -6.39 9.29 -17.17
CA ASP A 72 -6.82 8.23 -18.08
C ASP A 72 -6.46 6.85 -17.52
N MET A 73 -5.22 6.68 -17.05
CA MET A 73 -4.76 5.43 -16.46
C MET A 73 -5.49 5.10 -15.15
N ALA A 74 -5.81 6.11 -14.33
CA ALA A 74 -6.62 5.90 -13.13
C ALA A 74 -8.03 5.41 -13.48
N ASN A 75 -8.62 5.89 -14.57
CA ASN A 75 -9.93 5.42 -15.04
C ASN A 75 -9.86 3.97 -15.53
N GLU A 76 -8.84 3.59 -16.30
CA GLU A 76 -8.64 2.21 -16.75
C GLU A 76 -8.44 1.25 -15.57
N VAL A 77 -7.61 1.64 -14.60
CA VAL A 77 -7.38 0.89 -13.38
C VAL A 77 -8.66 0.69 -12.57
N LYS A 78 -9.47 1.75 -12.44
CA LYS A 78 -10.75 1.70 -11.72
C LYS A 78 -11.77 0.80 -12.40
N GLN A 79 -11.73 0.66 -13.73
CA GLN A 79 -12.61 -0.22 -14.48
C GLN A 79 -12.15 -1.69 -14.45
N ASN A 80 -10.90 -1.96 -14.08
CA ASN A 80 -10.39 -3.33 -13.96
C ASN A 80 -10.73 -3.92 -12.59
N GLN A 81 -11.69 -4.83 -12.55
CA GLN A 81 -12.19 -5.45 -11.32
C GLN A 81 -11.11 -6.15 -10.49
N ALA A 82 -10.09 -6.73 -11.13
CA ALA A 82 -9.00 -7.40 -10.42
C ALA A 82 -8.10 -6.39 -9.70
N ILE A 83 -7.81 -5.26 -10.35
CA ILE A 83 -7.03 -4.17 -9.73
C ILE A 83 -7.85 -3.49 -8.62
N GLU A 84 -9.14 -3.23 -8.84
CA GLU A 84 -10.03 -2.70 -7.80
C GLU A 84 -10.08 -3.61 -6.56
N ASN A 85 -10.17 -4.93 -6.77
CA ASN A 85 -10.12 -5.91 -5.69
C ASN A 85 -8.79 -5.84 -4.94
N LEU A 86 -7.65 -5.80 -5.65
CA LEU A 86 -6.34 -5.64 -5.02
C LEU A 86 -6.27 -4.37 -4.15
N MET A 87 -6.70 -3.22 -4.68
CA MET A 87 -6.72 -1.95 -3.95
C MET A 87 -7.59 -2.03 -2.69
N THR A 88 -8.73 -2.72 -2.77
CA THR A 88 -9.61 -2.94 -1.62
C THR A 88 -8.92 -3.78 -0.55
N LYS A 89 -8.22 -4.86 -0.93
CA LYS A 89 -7.45 -5.69 0.01
C LYS A 89 -6.27 -4.94 0.61
N GLU A 90 -5.62 -4.08 -0.18
CA GLU A 90 -4.53 -3.23 0.28
C GLU A 90 -5.01 -2.20 1.31
N LYS A 91 -6.18 -1.59 1.08
CA LYS A 91 -6.82 -0.71 2.08
C LYS A 91 -7.08 -1.45 3.40
N ALA A 92 -7.67 -2.66 3.33
CA ALA A 92 -7.95 -3.44 4.54
C ALA A 92 -6.68 -3.80 5.32
N LEU A 93 -5.57 -4.08 4.62
CA LEU A 93 -4.27 -4.31 5.25
C LEU A 93 -3.72 -3.03 5.89
N ASN A 94 -3.86 -1.88 5.23
CA ASN A 94 -3.44 -0.59 5.77
C ASN A 94 -4.24 -0.20 7.02
N ASP A 95 -5.54 -0.47 7.06
CA ASP A 95 -6.37 -0.25 8.24
C ASP A 95 -5.86 -1.09 9.43
N LEU A 96 -5.55 -2.38 9.22
CA LEU A 96 -4.92 -3.23 10.24
C LEU A 96 -3.56 -2.68 10.72
N LEU A 97 -2.72 -2.22 9.79
CA LEU A 97 -1.42 -1.62 10.14
C LEU A 97 -1.58 -0.34 10.96
N ASN A 98 -2.57 0.49 10.65
CA ASN A 98 -2.85 1.70 11.41
C ASN A 98 -3.28 1.39 12.84
N ASP A 99 -4.13 0.36 13.03
CA ASP A 99 -4.53 -0.09 14.36
C ASP A 99 -3.33 -0.58 15.18
N VAL A 100 -2.46 -1.39 14.57
CA VAL A 100 -1.22 -1.86 15.19
C VAL A 100 -0.30 -0.69 15.55
N ASN A 101 -0.09 0.25 14.62
CA ASN A 101 0.74 1.42 14.86
C ASN A 101 0.22 2.27 16.01
N ARG A 102 -1.11 2.46 16.09
CA ARG A 102 -1.75 3.18 17.19
C ARG A 102 -1.46 2.50 18.54
N ILE A 103 -1.57 1.18 18.61
CA ILE A 103 -1.27 0.42 19.84
C ILE A 103 0.19 0.61 20.25
N VAL A 104 1.13 0.45 19.31
CA VAL A 104 2.57 0.53 19.58
C VAL A 104 3.00 1.95 19.98
N THR A 105 2.36 2.98 19.42
CA THR A 105 2.69 4.39 19.66
C THR A 105 1.90 5.02 20.80
N GLN A 106 0.88 4.35 21.34
CA GLN A 106 0.06 4.85 22.46
C GLN A 106 0.87 5.36 23.66
N PRO A 107 1.95 4.67 24.12
CA PRO A 107 2.74 5.16 25.24
C PRO A 107 3.41 6.53 24.99
N ILE A 108 3.72 6.85 23.73
CA ILE A 108 4.27 8.17 23.36
C ILE A 108 3.19 9.24 23.54
N ILE A 109 1.96 8.95 23.11
CA ILE A 109 0.83 9.86 23.25
C ILE A 109 0.53 10.11 24.73
N ASP A 110 0.54 9.06 25.54
CA ASP A 110 0.25 9.15 26.97
C ASP A 110 1.30 9.99 27.71
N LEU A 111 2.59 9.87 27.33
CA LEU A 111 3.68 10.67 27.90
C LEU A 111 3.48 12.19 27.79
N TYR A 112 2.82 12.67 26.72
CA TYR A 112 2.57 14.11 26.52
C TYR A 112 1.18 14.56 27.01
N ARG A 113 0.39 13.66 27.60
CA ARG A 113 -0.93 13.96 28.18
C ARG A 113 -0.90 14.10 29.70
N ASP A 114 0.15 13.60 30.34
CA ASP A 114 0.51 13.84 31.74
C ASP A 114 1.34 15.13 31.89
#